data_AF-A0A1Q5SVC3-F1
#
_entry.id   AF-A0A1Q5SVC3-F1
#
_cell.length_a   1.000
_cell.length_b   1.000
_cell.length_c   1.000
_cell.angle_alpha   90.00
_cell.angle_beta   90.00
_cell.angle_gamma   90.00
#
_symmetry.space_group_name_H-M   'P 1'
#
loop_
_entity.id
_entity.type
_entity.pdbx_description
1 polymer ?
#
loop_
_entity_poly.entity_id
_entity_poly.type
_entity_poly.pdbx_seq_one_letter_code
_entity_poly.pdbx_strand_id
1 'polypeptide(L)'
;MLDDRRLLGIVEHNLGHLKGMKRQYREAVQHYENSLIYKEDAPLDARLITLLSLVRVHCDAKHYRKASMAVEEGWKQLEQAPNGASEHYEYYLHFSIYRLLLSGEDELLERLLKQEAIPYFQKKKEYDDASLYAEYLADCYMRRRQYKQAAQYYQLSCTLLRTQTGV
;
A
#
# COMPACT_ATOMS: atom_id res chain seq x y z
N MET A 1 -29.56 -10.40 0.40
CA MET A 1 -28.57 -11.49 0.66
C MET A 1 -27.19 -11.19 0.06
N LEU A 2 -27.03 -10.99 -1.25
CA LEU A 2 -25.73 -10.60 -1.84
C LEU A 2 -25.29 -9.18 -1.40
N ASP A 3 -26.21 -8.22 -1.34
CA ASP A 3 -25.91 -6.87 -0.86
C ASP A 3 -25.48 -6.84 0.61
N ASP A 4 -26.09 -7.68 1.46
CA ASP A 4 -25.74 -7.77 2.88
C ASP A 4 -24.30 -8.26 3.06
N ARG A 5 -23.88 -9.26 2.28
CA ARG A 5 -22.50 -9.78 2.31
C ARG A 5 -21.48 -8.72 1.87
N ARG A 6 -21.78 -7.97 0.81
CA ARG A 6 -20.89 -6.89 0.34
C ARG A 6 -20.77 -5.76 1.38
N LEU A 7 -21.87 -5.38 2.02
CA LEU A 7 -21.87 -4.39 3.10
C LEU A 7 -21.05 -4.85 4.30
N LEU A 8 -21.18 -6.12 4.71
CA LEU A 8 -20.34 -6.70 5.76
C LEU A 8 -18.85 -6.63 5.42
N GLY A 9 -18.47 -6.92 4.16
CA GLY A 9 -17.09 -6.79 3.71
C GLY A 9 -16.55 -5.35 3.83
N ILE A 10 -17.38 -4.34 3.54
CA ILE A 10 -16.98 -2.93 3.71
C ILE A 10 -16.85 -2.57 5.19
N VAL A 11 -17.79 -3.01 6.03
CA VAL A 11 -17.76 -2.77 7.49
C VAL A 11 -16.51 -3.39 8.11
N GLU A 12 -16.22 -4.65 7.82
CA GLU A 12 -15.03 -5.34 8.29
C GLU A 12 -13.74 -4.63 7.83
N HIS A 13 -13.67 -4.18 6.57
CA HIS A 13 -12.52 -3.40 6.10
C HIS A 13 -12.32 -2.11 6.92
N ASN A 14 -13.40 -1.37 7.16
CA ASN A 14 -13.35 -0.12 7.92
C ASN A 14 -13.00 -0.34 9.40
N LEU A 15 -13.49 -1.43 10.00
CA LEU A 15 -13.08 -1.83 11.35
C LEU A 15 -11.60 -2.18 11.39
N GLY A 16 -11.11 -2.92 10.40
CA GLY A 16 -9.68 -3.21 10.22
C GLY A 16 -8.85 -1.93 10.19
N HIS A 17 -9.28 -0.95 9.38
CA HIS A 17 -8.62 0.35 9.27
C HIS A 17 -8.61 1.12 10.60
N LEU A 18 -9.75 1.22 11.28
CA LEU A 18 -9.85 1.89 12.57
C LEU A 18 -8.94 1.24 13.63
N LYS A 19 -8.88 -0.10 13.66
CA LYS A 19 -8.01 -0.85 14.56
C LYS A 19 -6.54 -0.66 14.22
N GLY A 20 -6.20 -0.62 12.93
CA GLY A 20 -4.85 -0.33 12.43
C GLY A 20 -4.35 1.03 12.88
N MET A 21 -5.17 2.08 12.73
CA MET A 21 -4.86 3.44 13.21
C MET A 21 -4.60 3.48 14.73
N LYS A 22 -5.31 2.64 15.50
CA LYS A 22 -5.11 2.50 16.95
C LYS A 22 -3.95 1.57 17.33
N ARG A 23 -3.17 1.08 16.36
CA ARG A 23 -2.09 0.09 16.53
C ARG A 23 -2.55 -1.23 17.16
N GLN A 24 -3.85 -1.53 17.05
CA GLN A 24 -4.46 -2.78 17.50
C GLN A 24 -4.30 -3.84 16.40
N TYR A 25 -3.04 -4.15 16.05
CA TYR A 25 -2.70 -4.86 14.81
C TYR A 25 -3.33 -6.25 14.70
N ARG A 26 -3.45 -6.99 15.80
CA ARG A 26 -4.08 -8.32 15.79
C ARG A 26 -5.57 -8.23 15.42
N GLU A 27 -6.29 -7.28 16.00
CA GLU A 27 -7.72 -7.06 15.68
C GLU A 27 -7.88 -6.53 14.26
N ALA A 28 -6.98 -5.63 13.83
CA ALA A 28 -7.00 -5.09 12.47
C ALA A 28 -6.87 -6.19 11.42
N VAL A 29 -5.90 -7.10 11.59
CA VAL A 29 -5.70 -8.26 10.70
C VAL A 29 -6.94 -9.12 10.66
N GLN A 30 -7.53 -9.46 11.82
CA GLN A 30 -8.73 -10.29 11.88
C GLN A 30 -9.89 -9.69 11.07
N HIS A 31 -10.11 -8.38 11.22
CA HIS A 31 -11.17 -7.68 10.48
C HIS A 31 -10.89 -7.64 8.97
N TYR A 32 -9.64 -7.42 8.55
CA TYR A 32 -9.32 -7.47 7.13
C TYR A 32 -9.45 -8.87 6.52
N GLU A 33 -9.07 -9.92 7.24
CA GLU A 33 -9.27 -11.32 6.83
C GLU A 33 -10.78 -11.62 6.67
N ASN A 34 -11.61 -11.21 7.63
CA ASN A 34 -13.06 -11.31 7.53
C ASN A 34 -13.61 -10.53 6.32
N SER A 35 -13.11 -9.33 6.08
CA SER A 35 -13.48 -8.53 4.90
C SER A 35 -13.20 -9.29 3.61
N LEU A 36 -12.07 -9.97 3.47
CA LEU A 36 -11.76 -10.76 2.28
C LEU A 36 -12.72 -11.94 2.09
N ILE A 37 -13.11 -12.62 3.17
CA ILE A 37 -14.11 -13.71 3.12
C ILE A 37 -15.46 -13.17 2.60
N TYR A 38 -15.89 -11.99 3.05
CA TYR A 38 -17.12 -11.38 2.57
C TYR A 38 -17.02 -10.83 1.15
N LYS A 39 -15.81 -10.52 0.67
CA LYS A 39 -15.53 -9.95 -0.65
C LYS A 39 -15.08 -10.98 -1.68
N GLU A 40 -15.19 -12.28 -1.42
CA GLU A 40 -14.78 -13.35 -2.33
C GLU A 40 -15.32 -13.16 -3.75
N ASP A 41 -16.61 -12.82 -3.87
CA ASP A 41 -17.30 -12.56 -5.15
C ASP A 41 -17.34 -11.07 -5.54
N ALA A 42 -16.63 -10.21 -4.80
CA ALA A 42 -16.64 -8.77 -5.06
C ALA A 42 -15.69 -8.40 -6.23
N PRO A 43 -15.92 -7.23 -6.87
CA PRO A 43 -14.99 -6.68 -7.85
C PRO A 43 -13.56 -6.68 -7.33
N LEU A 44 -12.59 -6.90 -8.22
CA LEU A 44 -11.19 -7.09 -7.87
C LEU A 44 -10.65 -5.94 -7.01
N ASP A 45 -10.93 -4.68 -7.36
CA ASP A 45 -10.53 -3.50 -6.58
C ASP A 45 -10.94 -3.57 -5.10
N ALA A 46 -12.13 -4.07 -4.80
CA ALA A 46 -12.63 -4.18 -3.43
C ALA A 46 -11.81 -5.18 -2.60
N ARG A 47 -11.25 -6.21 -3.25
CA ARG A 47 -10.34 -7.19 -2.65
C ARG A 47 -8.92 -6.62 -2.55
N LEU A 48 -8.41 -6.00 -3.62
CA LEU A 48 -7.05 -5.44 -3.68
C LEU A 48 -6.82 -4.35 -2.61
N ILE A 49 -7.78 -3.44 -2.39
CA ILE A 49 -7.68 -2.44 -1.31
C ILE A 49 -7.55 -3.07 0.08
N THR A 50 -8.22 -4.20 0.30
CA THR A 50 -8.16 -4.93 1.57
C THR A 50 -6.82 -5.67 1.71
N LEU A 51 -6.33 -6.28 0.63
CA LEU A 51 -5.01 -6.91 0.61
C LEU A 51 -3.89 -5.89 0.84
N LEU A 52 -3.94 -4.73 0.18
CA LEU A 52 -2.97 -3.66 0.41
C LEU A 52 -2.99 -3.17 1.87
N SER A 53 -4.18 -3.08 2.47
CA SER A 53 -4.31 -2.74 3.88
C SER A 53 -3.71 -3.80 4.81
N LEU A 54 -3.86 -5.09 4.47
CA LEU A 54 -3.19 -6.20 5.16
C LEU A 54 -1.67 -6.14 5.04
N VAL A 55 -1.14 -5.79 3.86
CA VAL A 55 0.30 -5.58 3.67
C VAL A 55 0.80 -4.48 4.60
N ARG A 56 0.15 -3.30 4.58
CA ARG A 56 0.50 -2.15 5.41
C ARG A 56 0.48 -2.50 6.91
N VAL A 57 -0.60 -3.10 7.39
CA VAL A 57 -0.73 -3.44 8.82
C VAL A 57 0.27 -4.51 9.26
N HIS A 58 0.63 -5.45 8.39
CA HIS A 58 1.69 -6.42 8.69
C HIS A 58 3.08 -5.79 8.71
N CYS A 59 3.36 -4.84 7.81
CA CYS A 59 4.60 -4.06 7.86
C CYS A 59 4.71 -3.25 9.16
N ASP A 60 3.66 -2.55 9.56
CA ASP A 60 3.61 -1.78 10.81
C ASP A 60 3.82 -2.66 12.05
N ALA A 61 3.23 -3.87 12.02
CA ALA A 61 3.39 -4.87 13.07
C ALA A 61 4.74 -5.63 13.00
N LYS A 62 5.62 -5.29 12.04
CA LYS A 62 6.90 -5.97 11.76
C LYS A 62 6.76 -7.47 11.44
N HIS A 63 5.58 -7.88 10.97
CA HIS A 63 5.29 -9.24 10.52
C HIS A 63 5.65 -9.43 9.03
N TYR A 64 6.90 -9.17 8.67
CA TYR A 64 7.34 -9.08 7.27
C TYR A 64 7.05 -10.31 6.42
N ARG A 65 7.12 -11.52 7.01
CA ARG A 65 6.74 -12.76 6.29
C ARG A 65 5.26 -12.76 5.89
N LYS A 66 4.36 -12.30 6.78
CA LYS A 66 2.92 -12.20 6.49
C LYS A 66 2.63 -11.08 5.50
N ALA A 67 3.34 -9.96 5.62
CA ALA A 67 3.27 -8.87 4.64
C ALA A 67 3.63 -9.38 3.23
N SER A 68 4.73 -10.12 3.10
CA SER A 68 5.16 -10.72 1.83
C SER A 68 4.12 -11.69 1.28
N MET A 69 3.53 -12.55 2.11
CA MET A 69 2.44 -13.43 1.66
C MET A 69 1.22 -12.66 1.13
N ALA A 70 0.83 -11.57 1.79
CA ALA A 70 -0.27 -10.72 1.33
C ALA A 70 0.05 -9.96 0.03
N VAL A 71 1.31 -9.54 -0.16
CA VAL A 71 1.79 -8.95 -1.42
C VAL A 71 1.68 -9.95 -2.57
N GLU A 72 2.16 -11.18 -2.37
CA GLU A 72 2.12 -12.21 -3.41
C GLU A 72 0.69 -12.63 -3.75
N GLU A 73 -0.23 -12.65 -2.77
CA GLU A 73 -1.64 -12.89 -3.03
C GLU A 73 -2.27 -11.76 -3.87
N GLY A 74 -1.95 -10.49 -3.57
CA GLY A 74 -2.37 -9.35 -4.39
C GLY A 74 -1.87 -9.43 -5.83
N TRP A 75 -0.59 -9.78 -6.00
CA TRP A 75 0.01 -10.03 -7.31
C TRP A 75 -0.69 -11.15 -8.07
N LYS A 76 -0.91 -12.28 -7.43
CA LYS A 76 -1.60 -13.42 -8.05
C LYS A 76 -2.99 -13.04 -8.53
N GLN A 77 -3.75 -12.24 -7.76
CA GLN A 77 -5.08 -11.78 -8.20
C GLN A 77 -5.00 -10.81 -9.39
N LEU A 78 -3.99 -9.95 -9.44
CA LEU A 78 -3.73 -9.08 -10.60
C LEU A 78 -3.36 -9.89 -11.86
N GLU A 79 -2.53 -10.92 -11.73
CA GLU A 79 -2.11 -11.77 -12.86
C GLU A 79 -3.25 -12.64 -13.41
N GLN A 80 -4.14 -13.10 -12.53
CA GLN A 80 -5.30 -13.91 -12.93
C GLN A 80 -6.40 -13.09 -13.60
N ALA A 81 -6.43 -11.78 -13.38
CA ALA A 81 -7.40 -10.89 -14.01
C ALA A 81 -6.96 -10.51 -15.42
N PRO A 82 -7.86 -10.58 -16.42
CA PRO A 82 -7.58 -10.02 -17.74
C PRO A 82 -7.15 -8.57 -17.61
N ASN A 83 -6.02 -8.21 -18.19
CA ASN A 83 -5.48 -6.84 -18.12
C ASN A 83 -5.28 -6.29 -16.70
N GLY A 84 -5.17 -7.15 -15.67
CA GLY A 84 -5.20 -6.71 -14.27
C GLY A 84 -4.12 -5.68 -13.93
N ALA A 85 -2.90 -5.86 -14.44
CA ALA A 85 -1.81 -4.89 -14.24
C ALA A 85 -2.07 -3.52 -14.88
N SER A 86 -2.84 -3.45 -15.98
CA SER A 86 -3.18 -2.18 -16.63
C SER A 86 -4.46 -1.54 -16.10
N GLU A 87 -5.49 -2.33 -15.80
CA GLU A 87 -6.78 -1.82 -15.29
C GLU A 87 -6.66 -1.41 -13.81
N HIS A 88 -5.84 -2.12 -13.03
CA HIS A 88 -5.63 -1.90 -11.59
C HIS A 88 -4.20 -1.45 -11.30
N TYR A 89 -3.67 -0.57 -12.16
CA TYR A 89 -2.26 -0.21 -12.18
C TYR A 89 -1.75 0.47 -10.89
N GLU A 90 -2.62 1.17 -10.14
CA GLU A 90 -2.28 1.70 -8.82
C GLU A 90 -1.87 0.58 -7.85
N TYR A 91 -2.63 -0.52 -7.82
CA TYR A 91 -2.34 -1.69 -6.99
C TYR A 91 -1.12 -2.44 -7.48
N TYR A 92 -0.93 -2.54 -8.80
CA TYR A 92 0.31 -3.06 -9.38
C TYR A 92 1.53 -2.30 -8.85
N LEU A 93 1.49 -0.96 -8.82
CA LEU A 93 2.57 -0.14 -8.26
C LEU A 93 2.75 -0.38 -6.76
N HIS A 94 1.67 -0.33 -5.98
CA HIS A 94 1.73 -0.57 -4.54
C HIS A 94 2.37 -1.94 -4.21
N PHE A 95 1.91 -3.03 -4.84
CA PHE A 95 2.46 -4.35 -4.59
C PHE A 95 3.89 -4.50 -5.12
N SER A 96 4.24 -3.86 -6.24
CA SER A 96 5.63 -3.81 -6.73
C SER A 96 6.56 -3.15 -5.71
N ILE A 97 6.14 -2.03 -5.14
CA ILE A 97 6.91 -1.30 -4.11
C ILE A 97 7.10 -2.16 -2.87
N TYR A 98 6.01 -2.74 -2.34
CA TYR A 98 6.12 -3.57 -1.13
C TYR A 98 6.91 -4.86 -1.37
N ARG A 99 6.84 -5.46 -2.56
CA ARG A 99 7.66 -6.62 -2.92
C ARG A 99 9.15 -6.30 -2.85
N LEU A 100 9.57 -5.21 -3.50
CA LEU A 100 10.97 -4.76 -3.52
C LEU A 100 11.45 -4.30 -2.13
N LEU A 101 10.58 -3.62 -1.37
CA LEU A 101 10.88 -3.17 -0.01
C LEU A 101 11.14 -4.37 0.92
N LEU A 102 10.33 -5.43 0.81
CA LEU A 102 10.45 -6.63 1.63
C LEU A 102 11.59 -7.56 1.17
N SER A 103 11.98 -7.54 -0.11
CA SER A 103 13.14 -8.28 -0.61
C SER A 103 14.49 -7.58 -0.37
N GLY A 104 14.46 -6.27 -0.07
CA GLY A 104 15.66 -5.47 0.14
C GLY A 104 16.37 -5.06 -1.16
N GLU A 105 15.66 -5.10 -2.29
CA GLU A 105 16.17 -4.71 -3.62
C GLU A 105 16.17 -3.19 -3.80
N ASP A 106 17.01 -2.55 -2.99
CA ASP A 106 17.11 -1.12 -2.75
C ASP A 106 17.34 -0.28 -4.05
N GLU A 107 18.08 -0.80 -5.03
CA GLU A 107 18.35 -0.13 -6.31
C GLU A 107 17.13 -0.13 -7.24
N LEU A 108 16.45 -1.28 -7.34
CA LEU A 108 15.22 -1.39 -8.14
C LEU A 108 14.09 -0.59 -7.49
N LEU A 109 13.99 -0.62 -6.16
CA LEU A 109 13.05 0.19 -5.40
C LEU A 109 13.28 1.68 -5.68
N GLU A 110 14.52 2.16 -5.59
CA GLU A 110 14.85 3.55 -5.91
C GLU A 110 14.37 3.94 -7.32
N ARG A 111 14.66 3.09 -8.31
CA ARG A 111 14.29 3.35 -9.69
C ARG A 111 12.76 3.44 -9.85
N LEU A 112 12.03 2.46 -9.32
CA LEU A 112 10.57 2.41 -9.36
C LEU A 112 9.94 3.64 -8.70
N LEU A 113 10.40 3.99 -7.49
CA LEU A 113 9.88 5.13 -6.74
C LEU A 113 10.09 6.45 -7.49
N LYS A 114 11.30 6.68 -8.03
CA LYS A 114 11.68 7.93 -8.68
C LYS A 114 11.05 8.11 -10.05
N GLN A 115 11.04 7.06 -10.86
CA GLN A 115 10.69 7.16 -12.28
C GLN A 115 9.20 6.97 -12.53
N GLU A 116 8.50 6.28 -11.65
CA GLU A 116 7.15 5.78 -11.93
C GLU A 116 6.19 6.08 -10.78
N ALA A 117 6.41 5.52 -9.59
CA ALA A 117 5.41 5.56 -8.52
C ALA A 117 5.13 6.98 -8.00
N ILE A 118 6.14 7.72 -7.53
CA ILE A 118 5.91 9.08 -6.99
C ILE A 118 5.28 9.99 -8.07
N PRO A 119 5.79 10.07 -9.32
CA PRO A 119 5.14 10.85 -10.37
C PRO A 119 3.70 10.41 -10.67
N TYR A 120 3.41 9.10 -10.66
CA TYR A 120 2.07 8.56 -10.89
C TYR A 120 1.08 9.06 -9.83
N PHE A 121 1.39 8.86 -8.56
CA PHE A 121 0.51 9.23 -7.45
C PHE A 121 0.36 10.77 -7.34
N GLN A 122 1.41 11.53 -7.61
CA GLN A 122 1.30 13.00 -7.73
C GLN A 122 0.35 13.45 -8.84
N LYS A 123 0.44 12.84 -10.03
CA LYS A 123 -0.44 13.16 -11.16
C LYS A 123 -1.90 12.80 -10.87
N LYS A 124 -2.14 11.73 -10.11
CA LYS A 124 -3.46 11.32 -9.63
C LYS A 124 -3.99 12.12 -8.44
N LYS A 125 -3.14 12.98 -7.84
CA LYS A 125 -3.42 13.75 -6.61
C LYS A 125 -3.62 12.87 -5.37
N GLU A 126 -3.07 11.67 -5.39
CA GLU A 126 -3.00 10.75 -4.25
C GLU A 126 -1.76 11.11 -3.42
N TYR A 127 -1.83 12.25 -2.75
CA TYR A 127 -0.67 12.84 -2.08
C TYR A 127 -0.20 12.06 -0.86
N ASP A 128 -1.08 11.30 -0.18
CA ASP A 128 -0.71 10.38 0.90
C ASP A 128 0.28 9.32 0.41
N ASP A 129 -0.05 8.62 -0.68
CA ASP A 129 0.82 7.58 -1.23
C ASP A 129 2.08 8.17 -1.85
N ALA A 130 1.99 9.30 -2.56
CA ALA A 130 3.18 10.00 -3.05
C ALA A 130 4.11 10.43 -1.92
N SER A 131 3.58 10.91 -0.79
CA SER A 131 4.34 11.29 0.40
C SER A 131 5.01 10.09 1.04
N LEU A 132 4.26 9.02 1.29
CA LEU A 132 4.78 7.77 1.87
C LEU A 132 5.96 7.23 1.04
N TYR A 133 5.82 7.27 -0.28
CA TYR A 133 6.85 6.80 -1.20
C TYR A 133 8.05 7.71 -1.33
N ALA A 134 7.87 9.02 -1.21
CA ALA A 134 8.98 9.95 -1.05
C ALA A 134 9.74 9.69 0.27
N GLU A 135 9.05 9.38 1.36
CA GLU A 135 9.67 9.02 2.63
C GLU A 135 10.47 7.71 2.54
N TYR A 136 9.91 6.64 1.96
CA TYR A 136 10.65 5.39 1.74
C TYR A 136 11.92 5.59 0.93
N LEU A 137 11.87 6.43 -0.10
CA LEU A 137 13.04 6.77 -0.90
C LEU A 137 14.08 7.59 -0.10
N ALA A 138 13.62 8.53 0.73
CA ALA A 138 14.49 9.28 1.62
C ALA A 138 15.22 8.35 2.61
N ASP A 139 14.51 7.37 3.18
CA ASP A 139 15.09 6.35 4.07
C ASP A 139 16.14 5.50 3.37
N CYS A 140 15.90 5.12 2.10
CA CYS A 140 16.89 4.41 1.29
C CYS A 140 18.18 5.23 1.15
N TYR A 141 18.06 6.53 0.84
CA TYR A 141 19.22 7.41 0.76
C TYR A 141 19.91 7.62 2.11
N MET A 142 19.14 7.71 3.18
CA MET A 142 19.67 7.85 4.54
C MET A 142 20.52 6.64 4.94
N ARG A 143 20.06 5.41 4.67
CA ARG A 143 20.82 4.17 4.92
C ARG A 143 22.15 4.15 4.15
N ARG A 144 22.18 4.72 2.94
CA ARG A 144 23.37 4.83 2.09
C ARG A 144 24.21 6.09 2.36
N ARG A 145 23.89 6.85 3.42
CA ARG A 145 24.56 8.10 3.82
C ARG A 145 24.52 9.21 2.76
N GLN A 146 23.54 9.15 1.85
CA GLN A 146 23.29 10.15 0.81
C GLN A 146 22.37 11.25 1.35
N TYR A 147 22.86 11.98 2.37
CA TYR A 147 22.04 12.89 3.18
C TYR A 147 21.38 14.02 2.40
N LYS A 148 22.03 14.51 1.33
CA LYS A 148 21.46 15.57 0.48
C LYS A 148 20.21 15.07 -0.24
N GLN A 149 20.29 13.89 -0.86
CA GLN A 149 19.14 13.27 -1.51
C GLN A 149 18.05 12.92 -0.49
N ALA A 150 18.42 12.35 0.67
CA ALA A 150 17.47 12.05 1.73
C ALA A 150 16.69 13.30 2.17
N ALA A 151 17.39 14.42 2.43
CA ALA A 151 16.75 15.68 2.80
C ALA A 151 15.79 16.21 1.72
N GLN A 152 16.16 16.11 0.44
CA GLN A 152 15.29 16.51 -0.67
C GLN A 152 13.97 15.71 -0.70
N TYR A 153 14.04 14.40 -0.50
CA TYR A 153 12.85 13.55 -0.54
C TYR A 153 12.01 13.62 0.74
N TYR A 154 12.61 13.82 1.91
CA TYR A 154 11.84 14.17 3.12
C TYR A 154 11.12 15.52 2.96
N GLN A 155 11.79 16.53 2.37
CA GLN A 155 11.14 17.81 2.08
C GLN A 155 9.98 17.64 1.09
N LEU A 156 10.14 16.81 0.06
CA LEU A 156 9.07 16.48 -0.88
C LEU A 156 7.89 15.83 -0.17
N SER A 157 8.14 14.82 0.67
CA SER A 157 7.10 14.15 1.48
C SER A 157 6.32 15.16 2.32
N CYS A 158 7.01 16.01 3.09
CA CYS A 158 6.38 17.08 3.88
C CYS A 158 5.55 18.05 3.03
N THR A 159 6.01 18.38 1.82
CA THR A 159 5.31 19.31 0.92
C THR A 159 4.02 18.69 0.37
N LEU A 160 4.05 17.40 0.04
CA LEU A 160 2.89 16.66 -0.44
C LEU A 160 1.80 16.58 0.63
N LEU A 161 2.16 16.28 1.88
CA LEU A 161 1.21 16.26 3.00
C LEU A 161 0.54 17.61 3.23
N ARG A 162 1.31 18.71 3.16
CA ARG A 162 0.74 20.07 3.27
C ARG A 162 -0.27 20.38 2.17
N THR A 163 0.08 20.01 0.95
CA THR A 163 -0.76 20.21 -0.25
C THR A 163 -2.12 19.52 -0.10
N GLN A 164 -2.14 18.35 0.52
CA GLN A 164 -3.37 17.63 0.85
C GLN A 164 -4.21 18.31 1.93
N THR A 165 -3.56 18.84 2.98
CA THR A 165 -4.25 19.50 4.09
C THR A 165 -4.77 20.91 3.78
N GLY A 166 -4.44 21.46 2.60
CA GLY A 166 -4.86 22.80 2.18
C GLY A 166 -4.18 23.95 2.94
N VAL A 167 -3.00 23.70 3.52
CA VAL A 167 -2.20 24.65 4.30
C VAL A 167 -0.91 25.01 3.55
#